data_AF-A0A6I2M6I2-F1
#
_entry.id   AF-A0A6I2M6I2-F1
#
_cell.length_a   1.000
_cell.length_b   1.000
_cell.length_c   1.000
_cell.angle_alpha   90.00
_cell.angle_beta   90.00
_cell.angle_gamma   90.00
#
_symmetry.space_group_name_H-M   'P 1'
#
loop_
_entity.id
_entity.type
_entity.pdbx_description
1 polymer ?
#
loop_
_entity_poly.entity_id
_entity_poly.type
_entity_poly.pdbx_seq_one_letter_code
_entity_poly.pdbx_strand_id
1 'polypeptide(L)'
;MQNTELLRMQLNDLIAQARYDIYTMSNLRNPTANQQHLQRLWNTLSMISFHSNQMANQCMTNNRFLMSNQAPYPNPSISKSRQRTFTIGELAVNDGKNGKPAYVAVNGTVYDVTNNRAWAAGTHFALTAGKEYSAEFASCHAGQEAILSTLPAVGRLSS
;
A
#
# COMPACT_ATOMS: atom_id res chain seq x y z
N MET A 1 1.35 27.13 -0.22
CA MET A 1 2.51 26.20 -0.17
C MET A 1 2.39 25.24 -1.34
N GLN A 2 3.45 25.00 -2.11
CA GLN A 2 3.42 23.98 -3.17
C GLN A 2 3.20 22.60 -2.54
N ASN A 3 2.39 21.74 -3.18
CA ASN A 3 2.01 20.42 -2.67
C ASN A 3 3.24 19.54 -2.31
N THR A 4 4.35 19.74 -3.01
CA THR A 4 5.64 19.09 -2.79
C THR A 4 6.31 19.49 -1.47
N GLU A 5 6.25 20.76 -1.07
CA GLU A 5 6.83 21.21 0.21
C GLU A 5 6.01 20.70 1.39
N LEU A 6 4.69 20.62 1.26
CA LEU A 6 3.84 20.02 2.29
C LEU A 6 4.18 18.53 2.48
N LEU A 7 4.28 17.77 1.39
CA LEU A 7 4.68 16.36 1.46
C LEU A 7 6.09 16.18 2.03
N ARG A 8 7.04 17.05 1.68
CA ARG A 8 8.39 17.05 2.24
C ARG A 8 8.38 17.28 3.75
N MET A 9 7.57 18.22 4.24
CA MET A 9 7.40 18.47 5.67
C MET A 9 6.78 17.26 6.37
N GLN A 10 5.70 16.69 5.82
CA GLN A 10 5.06 15.50 6.36
C GLN A 10 6.01 14.30 6.42
N LEU A 11 6.88 14.11 5.41
CA LEU A 11 7.91 13.08 5.45
C LEU A 11 8.91 13.29 6.59
N ASN A 12 9.37 14.53 6.80
CA ASN A 12 10.31 14.83 7.89
C ASN A 12 9.70 14.56 9.26
N ASP A 13 8.42 14.92 9.46
CA ASP A 13 7.71 14.67 10.71
C ASP A 13 7.58 13.17 10.99
N LEU A 14 7.26 12.39 9.96
CA LEU A 14 7.20 10.93 10.07
C LEU A 14 8.59 10.33 10.37
N ILE A 15 9.66 10.81 9.72
CA ILE A 15 11.03 10.36 10.02
C ILE A 15 11.40 10.68 11.48
N ALA A 16 11.03 11.85 11.98
CA ALA A 16 11.25 12.22 13.38
C ALA A 16 10.48 11.29 14.33
N GLN A 17 9.22 10.98 14.02
CA GLN A 17 8.42 10.04 14.80
C GLN A 17 9.03 8.63 14.83
N ALA A 18 9.52 8.13 13.70
CA ALA A 18 10.17 6.83 13.62
C ALA A 18 11.44 6.78 14.49
N ARG A 19 12.26 7.82 14.45
CA ARG A 19 13.46 7.94 15.30
C ARG A 19 13.08 7.97 16.78
N TYR A 20 12.04 8.71 17.14
CA TYR A 20 11.55 8.76 18.52
C TYR A 20 11.07 7.39 19.01
N ASP A 21 10.35 6.63 18.18
CA ASP A 21 9.87 5.30 18.55
C ASP A 21 11.01 4.32 18.76
N ILE A 22 12.01 4.30 17.86
CA ILE A 22 13.21 3.48 17.99
C ILE A 22 13.96 3.81 19.29
N TYR A 23 14.17 5.11 19.56
CA TYR A 23 14.84 5.56 20.78
C TYR A 23 14.06 5.19 22.04
N THR A 24 12.74 5.33 22.01
CA THR A 24 11.92 5.04 23.19
C THR A 24 11.92 3.56 23.50
N MET A 25 11.81 2.70 22.47
CA MET A 25 11.86 1.25 22.65
C MET A 25 13.21 0.74 23.16
N SER A 26 14.32 1.36 22.77
CA SER A 26 15.64 0.94 23.27
C SER A 26 15.84 1.19 24.76
N ASN A 27 15.04 2.09 25.35
CA ASN A 27 15.11 2.46 26.77
C ASN A 27 13.98 1.87 27.62
N LEU A 28 12.90 1.39 27.00
CA LEU A 28 11.73 0.84 27.69
C LEU A 28 11.94 -0.63 28.09
N ARG A 29 11.66 -0.92 29.36
CA ARG A 29 11.65 -2.30 29.91
C ARG A 29 10.27 -2.95 29.93
N ASN A 30 9.23 -2.24 29.48
CA ASN A 30 7.84 -2.72 29.48
C ASN A 30 7.48 -3.32 28.10
N PRO A 31 7.21 -4.63 28.02
CA PRO A 31 6.90 -5.29 26.75
C PRO A 31 5.65 -4.76 26.05
N THR A 32 4.58 -4.47 26.80
CA THR A 32 3.31 -3.97 26.25
C THR A 32 3.47 -2.56 25.67
N ALA A 33 4.21 -1.70 26.38
CA ALA A 33 4.55 -0.38 25.85
C ALA A 33 5.40 -0.49 24.58
N ASN A 34 6.40 -1.40 24.57
CA ASN A 34 7.19 -1.66 23.37
C ASN A 34 6.33 -2.15 22.20
N GLN A 35 5.32 -2.99 22.42
CA GLN A 35 4.39 -3.39 21.36
C GLN A 35 3.63 -2.20 20.76
N GLN A 36 3.17 -1.26 21.59
CA GLN A 36 2.52 -0.04 21.09
C GLN A 36 3.47 0.84 20.27
N HIS A 37 4.73 0.99 20.72
CA HIS A 37 5.73 1.74 19.96
C HIS A 37 6.14 1.04 18.67
N LEU A 38 6.23 -0.29 18.65
CA LEU A 38 6.46 -1.07 17.44
C LEU A 38 5.32 -0.86 16.44
N GLN A 39 4.07 -0.86 16.93
CA GLN A 39 2.89 -0.63 16.11
C GLN A 39 2.92 0.78 15.49
N ARG A 40 3.24 1.79 16.28
CA ARG A 40 3.36 3.17 15.78
C ARG A 40 4.51 3.31 14.78
N LEU A 41 5.67 2.73 15.07
CA LEU A 41 6.82 2.74 14.17
C LEU A 41 6.47 2.12 12.81
N TRP A 42 5.78 0.98 12.82
CA TRP A 42 5.36 0.30 11.60
C TRP A 42 4.40 1.17 10.77
N ASN A 43 3.43 1.82 11.42
CA ASN A 43 2.51 2.76 10.76
C ASN A 43 3.26 3.96 10.17
N THR A 44 4.21 4.52 10.93
CA THR A 44 5.03 5.65 10.50
C THR A 44 5.89 5.30 9.28
N LEU A 45 6.54 4.13 9.27
CA LEU A 45 7.33 3.67 8.12
C LEU A 45 6.45 3.44 6.88
N SER A 46 5.24 2.93 7.06
CA SER A 46 4.27 2.75 5.98
C SER A 46 3.85 4.09 5.35
N MET A 47 3.61 5.10 6.19
CA MET A 47 3.31 6.46 5.71
C MET A 47 4.50 7.14 5.02
N ILE A 48 5.73 6.90 5.49
CA ILE A 48 6.94 7.38 4.80
C ILE A 48 7.00 6.80 3.39
N SER A 49 6.79 5.49 3.24
CA SER A 49 6.77 4.83 1.94
C SER A 49 5.69 5.41 1.02
N PHE A 50 4.48 5.60 1.55
CA PHE A 50 3.37 6.17 0.79
C PHE A 50 3.68 7.60 0.30
N HIS A 51 4.09 8.50 1.19
CA HIS A 51 4.42 9.88 0.81
C HIS A 51 5.65 9.97 -0.09
N SER A 52 6.65 9.10 0.08
CA SER A 52 7.81 9.01 -0.81
C SER A 52 7.37 8.67 -2.24
N ASN A 53 6.46 7.71 -2.40
CA ASN A 53 5.90 7.36 -3.71
C ASN A 53 5.06 8.50 -4.29
N GLN A 54 4.26 9.20 -3.47
CA GLN A 54 3.51 10.36 -3.92
C GLN A 54 4.43 11.49 -4.42
N MET A 55 5.49 11.81 -3.68
CA MET A 55 6.46 12.82 -4.08
C MET A 55 7.15 12.43 -5.40
N ALA A 56 7.58 11.18 -5.54
CA ALA A 56 8.18 10.67 -6.79
C ALA A 56 7.22 10.81 -7.99
N ASN A 57 5.95 10.44 -7.81
CA ASN A 57 4.93 10.59 -8.85
C ASN A 57 4.71 12.06 -9.24
N GLN A 58 4.74 12.99 -8.27
CA GLN A 58 4.60 14.41 -8.53
C GLN A 58 5.79 15.01 -9.30
N CYS A 59 7.01 14.55 -9.02
CA CYS A 59 8.19 14.91 -9.80
C CYS A 59 8.08 14.42 -11.26
N MET A 60 7.58 13.20 -11.48
CA MET A 60 7.36 12.66 -12.82
C MET A 60 6.26 13.42 -13.59
N THR A 61 5.17 13.82 -12.93
CA THR A 61 4.11 14.62 -13.57
C THR A 61 4.55 16.04 -13.88
N ASN A 62 5.36 16.67 -13.01
CA ASN A 62 5.89 18.01 -13.26
C ASN A 62 6.94 18.03 -14.38
N ASN A 63 7.75 16.97 -14.51
CA ASN A 63 8.71 16.83 -15.61
C ASN A 63 8.03 16.58 -16.98
N ARG A 64 6.80 16.04 -16.96
CA ARG A 64 5.97 15.86 -18.16
C ARG A 64 5.39 17.18 -18.69
N PHE A 65 5.27 18.20 -17.85
CA PHE A 65 4.78 19.54 -18.23
C PHE A 65 5.88 20.42 -18.88
N LEU A 66 7.16 20.13 -18.63
CA LEU A 66 8.30 20.86 -19.21
C LEU A 66 8.73 20.33 -20.59
N MET A 67 8.23 19.16 -21.02
CA MET A 67 8.57 18.53 -22.31
C MET A 67 7.43 18.58 -23.35
N SER A 68 6.37 19.37 -23.17
CA SER A 68 5.19 19.31 -24.05
C SER A 68 5.23 20.19 -25.31
N ASN A 69 6.39 20.68 -25.75
CA ASN A 69 6.48 21.53 -26.95
C ASN A 69 6.93 20.82 -28.24
N GLN A 70 6.66 19.51 -28.40
CA GLN A 70 6.83 18.83 -29.69
C GLN A 70 5.73 17.78 -29.98
N ALA A 71 4.89 18.13 -30.97
CA ALA A 71 4.04 17.30 -31.85
C ALA A 71 2.96 16.36 -31.24
N PRO A 72 1.82 16.18 -31.94
CA PRO A 72 0.64 15.53 -31.39
C PRO A 72 0.77 14.01 -31.50
N TYR A 73 1.17 13.37 -30.39
CA TYR A 73 0.93 11.94 -30.21
C TYR A 73 -0.46 11.75 -29.59
N PRO A 74 -1.22 10.73 -30.02
CA PRO A 74 -2.56 10.49 -29.54
C PRO A 74 -2.48 10.26 -28.03
N ASN A 75 -3.12 11.18 -27.31
CA ASN A 75 -3.35 11.13 -25.88
C ASN A 75 -3.82 9.70 -25.53
N PRO A 76 -3.09 8.91 -24.72
CA PRO A 76 -3.71 7.79 -24.06
C PRO A 76 -4.69 8.43 -23.09
N SER A 77 -5.92 8.59 -23.57
CA SER A 77 -7.11 8.89 -22.79
C SER A 77 -6.93 8.29 -21.42
N ILE A 78 -6.95 9.13 -20.39
CA ILE A 78 -7.11 8.70 -19.01
C ILE A 78 -8.41 7.90 -19.00
N SER A 79 -8.30 6.59 -19.23
CA SER A 79 -9.37 5.68 -18.95
C SER A 79 -9.50 5.79 -17.46
N LYS A 80 -10.55 6.48 -17.01
CA LYS A 80 -11.29 6.11 -15.81
C LYS A 80 -11.37 4.59 -15.89
N SER A 81 -10.42 3.90 -15.26
CA SER A 81 -10.32 2.45 -15.37
C SER A 81 -11.66 1.97 -14.85
N ARG A 82 -12.46 1.33 -15.70
CA ARG A 82 -13.61 0.58 -15.24
C ARG A 82 -13.05 -0.30 -14.12
N GLN A 83 -13.35 0.03 -12.86
CA GLN A 83 -12.82 -0.73 -11.73
C GLN A 83 -13.21 -2.17 -12.00
N ARG A 84 -12.22 -3.03 -12.23
CA ARG A 84 -12.50 -4.41 -12.61
C ARG A 84 -13.25 -5.04 -11.46
N THR A 85 -14.43 -5.55 -11.76
CA THR A 85 -15.17 -6.36 -10.82
C THR A 85 -14.64 -7.78 -10.90
N PHE A 86 -14.38 -8.37 -9.75
CA PHE A 86 -14.01 -9.77 -9.61
C PHE A 86 -15.16 -10.49 -8.94
N THR A 87 -15.54 -11.64 -9.47
CA THR A 87 -16.28 -12.65 -8.70
C THR A 87 -15.34 -13.40 -7.77
N ILE A 88 -15.88 -14.16 -6.80
CA ILE A 88 -15.08 -15.04 -5.94
C ILE A 88 -14.28 -16.05 -6.76
N GLY A 89 -14.88 -16.62 -7.81
CA GLY A 89 -14.22 -17.57 -8.70
C GLY A 89 -13.05 -16.95 -9.47
N GLU A 90 -13.24 -15.73 -10.00
CA GLU A 90 -12.15 -15.00 -10.66
C GLU A 90 -11.05 -14.60 -9.68
N LEU A 91 -11.39 -14.20 -8.46
CA LEU A 91 -10.39 -13.93 -7.43
C LEU A 91 -9.57 -15.19 -7.12
N ALA A 92 -10.21 -16.34 -6.95
CA ALA A 92 -9.56 -17.62 -6.63
C ALA A 92 -8.54 -18.09 -7.68
N VAL A 93 -8.70 -17.69 -8.94
CA VAL A 93 -7.72 -17.99 -9.99
C VAL A 93 -6.41 -17.20 -9.79
N ASN A 94 -6.45 -16.05 -9.11
CA ASN A 94 -5.28 -15.20 -8.89
C ASN A 94 -4.60 -15.55 -7.54
N ASP A 95 -4.08 -16.77 -7.46
CA ASP A 95 -3.50 -17.38 -6.24
C ASP A 95 -1.97 -17.27 -6.13
N GLY A 96 -1.32 -16.60 -7.08
CA GLY A 96 0.15 -16.48 -7.11
C GLY A 96 0.89 -17.72 -7.63
N LYS A 97 0.17 -18.74 -8.13
CA LYS A 97 0.77 -20.00 -8.61
C LYS A 97 0.75 -20.08 -10.12
N ASN A 98 1.62 -20.92 -10.69
CA ASN A 98 1.66 -21.19 -12.14
C ASN A 98 1.77 -19.92 -13.00
N GLY A 99 2.50 -18.92 -12.53
CA GLY A 99 2.68 -17.62 -13.21
C GLY A 99 1.46 -16.69 -13.14
N LYS A 100 0.42 -17.04 -12.38
CA LYS A 100 -0.72 -16.16 -12.11
C LYS A 100 -0.36 -15.13 -11.02
N PRO A 101 -0.97 -13.94 -11.04
CA PRO A 101 -0.77 -12.97 -9.98
C PRO A 101 -1.38 -13.46 -8.67
N ALA A 102 -0.95 -12.89 -7.55
CA ALA A 102 -1.48 -13.14 -6.22
C ALA A 102 -2.35 -11.97 -5.79
N TYR A 103 -3.66 -12.17 -5.70
CA TYR A 103 -4.64 -11.14 -5.30
C TYR A 103 -5.33 -11.49 -3.99
N VAL A 104 -5.69 -10.48 -3.21
CA VAL A 104 -6.51 -10.65 -2.01
C VAL A 104 -7.60 -9.60 -1.96
N ALA A 105 -8.76 -9.93 -1.44
CA ALA A 105 -9.82 -8.96 -1.20
C ALA A 105 -9.91 -8.60 0.28
N VAL A 106 -10.04 -7.30 0.57
CA VAL A 106 -10.31 -6.77 1.91
C VAL A 106 -11.31 -5.63 1.79
N ASN A 107 -12.39 -5.68 2.56
CA ASN A 107 -13.52 -4.74 2.54
C ASN A 107 -14.06 -4.48 1.12
N GLY A 108 -14.16 -5.55 0.33
CA GLY A 108 -14.65 -5.52 -1.05
C GLY A 108 -13.70 -4.90 -2.07
N THR A 109 -12.48 -4.51 -1.70
CA THR A 109 -11.45 -4.05 -2.64
C THR A 109 -10.45 -5.17 -2.87
N VAL A 110 -10.09 -5.41 -4.13
CA VAL A 110 -9.09 -6.41 -4.53
C VAL A 110 -7.74 -5.73 -4.68
N TYR A 111 -6.74 -6.24 -3.97
CA TYR A 111 -5.37 -5.74 -3.94
C TYR A 111 -4.41 -6.74 -4.57
N ASP A 112 -3.43 -6.22 -5.30
CA ASP A 112 -2.31 -7.01 -5.83
C ASP A 112 -1.21 -7.16 -4.77
N VAL A 113 -0.92 -8.41 -4.40
CA VAL A 113 0.14 -8.76 -3.44
C VAL A 113 1.29 -9.53 -4.09
N THR A 114 1.30 -9.67 -5.42
CA THR A 114 2.25 -10.51 -6.19
C THR A 114 3.71 -10.19 -5.87
N ASN A 115 4.05 -8.91 -5.76
CA ASN A 115 5.42 -8.44 -5.50
C ASN A 115 5.64 -8.02 -4.05
N ASN A 116 4.71 -8.35 -3.15
CA ASN A 116 4.84 -8.05 -1.73
C ASN A 116 5.61 -9.18 -1.03
N ARG A 117 6.73 -8.84 -0.39
CA ARG A 117 7.57 -9.81 0.34
C ARG A 117 6.82 -10.57 1.44
N ALA A 118 5.84 -9.96 2.08
CA ALA A 118 5.02 -10.61 3.11
C ALA A 118 4.08 -11.69 2.53
N TRP A 119 3.86 -11.67 1.20
CA TRP A 119 3.04 -12.59 0.44
C TRP A 119 3.86 -13.54 -0.46
N ALA A 120 5.13 -13.79 -0.10
CA ALA A 120 6.01 -14.65 -0.87
C ALA A 120 5.36 -16.02 -1.14
N ALA A 121 5.54 -16.52 -2.37
CA ALA A 121 4.90 -17.73 -2.88
C ALA A 121 3.35 -17.71 -2.82
N GLY A 122 2.72 -16.53 -2.80
CA GLY A 122 1.27 -16.37 -2.74
C GLY A 122 0.68 -16.70 -1.36
N THR A 123 1.49 -16.64 -0.30
CA THR A 123 1.07 -17.02 1.06
C THR A 123 1.44 -15.97 2.10
N HIS A 124 0.60 -15.82 3.12
CA HIS A 124 0.86 -14.98 4.27
C HIS A 124 0.44 -15.73 5.54
N PHE A 125 1.41 -16.31 6.25
CA PHE A 125 1.16 -17.28 7.31
C PHE A 125 0.30 -18.47 6.82
N ALA A 126 -0.85 -18.72 7.44
CA ALA A 126 -1.80 -19.75 7.05
C ALA A 126 -2.77 -19.32 5.92
N LEU A 127 -2.62 -18.08 5.41
CA LEU A 127 -3.47 -17.53 4.37
C LEU A 127 -2.84 -17.74 2.99
N THR A 128 -3.70 -17.92 1.99
CA THR A 128 -3.33 -18.12 0.58
C THR A 128 -3.99 -17.05 -0.26
N ALA A 129 -3.28 -16.53 -1.25
CA ALA A 129 -3.86 -15.60 -2.21
C ALA A 129 -5.06 -16.22 -2.98
N GLY A 130 -5.85 -15.36 -3.60
CA GLY A 130 -7.08 -15.67 -4.29
C GLY A 130 -8.33 -15.68 -3.40
N LYS A 131 -8.29 -15.04 -2.23
CA LYS A 131 -9.39 -15.06 -1.25
C LYS A 131 -9.70 -13.69 -0.65
N GLU A 132 -10.87 -13.61 -0.04
CA GLU A 132 -11.37 -12.49 0.74
C GLU A 132 -10.97 -12.68 2.21
N TYR A 133 -10.41 -11.65 2.84
CA TYR A 133 -9.82 -11.70 4.18
C TYR A 133 -10.18 -10.50 5.05
N SER A 134 -11.38 -9.94 4.90
CA SER A 134 -11.83 -8.80 5.70
C SER A 134 -11.80 -9.10 7.19
N ALA A 135 -12.25 -10.29 7.60
CA ALA A 135 -12.30 -10.68 9.00
C ALA A 135 -10.89 -10.89 9.59
N GLU A 136 -10.03 -11.60 8.87
CA GLU A 136 -8.65 -11.87 9.27
C GLU A 136 -7.83 -10.58 9.34
N PHE A 137 -8.01 -9.69 8.36
CA PHE A 137 -7.40 -8.37 8.37
C PHE A 137 -7.88 -7.55 9.57
N ALA A 138 -9.19 -7.46 9.81
CA ALA A 138 -9.73 -6.72 10.94
C ALA A 138 -9.24 -7.29 12.29
N SER A 139 -9.07 -8.61 12.40
CA SER A 139 -8.61 -9.25 13.62
C SER A 139 -7.10 -9.09 13.85
N CYS A 140 -6.27 -9.15 12.81
CA CYS A 140 -4.80 -9.11 12.95
C CYS A 140 -4.20 -7.70 12.79
N HIS A 141 -4.92 -6.80 12.11
CA HIS A 141 -4.44 -5.48 11.69
C HIS A 141 -5.40 -4.35 12.10
N ALA A 142 -6.10 -4.52 13.24
CA ALA A 142 -6.97 -3.50 13.79
C ALA A 142 -6.23 -2.15 13.96
N GLY A 143 -6.75 -1.09 13.34
CA GLY A 143 -6.14 0.25 13.38
C GLY A 143 -4.88 0.40 12.51
N GLN A 144 -4.63 -0.55 11.60
CA GLN A 144 -3.53 -0.52 10.64
C GLN A 144 -4.01 -0.43 9.19
N GLU A 145 -5.14 0.20 8.89
CA GLU A 145 -5.73 0.26 7.54
C GLU A 145 -4.75 0.83 6.49
N ALA A 146 -3.77 1.62 6.94
CA ALA A 146 -2.62 2.08 6.18
C ALA A 146 -1.85 0.98 5.44
N ILE A 147 -1.86 -0.29 5.91
CA ILE A 147 -1.26 -1.43 5.20
C ILE A 147 -1.80 -1.50 3.78
N LEU A 148 -3.13 -1.40 3.63
CA LEU A 148 -3.82 -1.59 2.35
C LEU A 148 -3.46 -0.48 1.36
N SER A 149 -3.20 0.74 1.85
CA SER A 149 -2.77 1.86 1.03
C SER A 149 -1.39 1.67 0.40
N THR A 150 -0.59 0.72 0.88
CA THR A 150 0.71 0.36 0.29
C THR A 150 0.58 -0.66 -0.85
N LEU A 151 -0.60 -1.27 -1.02
CA LEU A 151 -0.86 -2.28 -2.04
C LEU A 151 -1.57 -1.65 -3.24
N PRO A 152 -1.23 -2.05 -4.49
CA PRO A 152 -2.00 -1.64 -5.66
C PRO A 152 -3.43 -2.19 -5.61
N ALA A 153 -4.42 -1.30 -5.61
CA ALA A 153 -5.82 -1.70 -5.78
C ALA A 153 -6.11 -2.00 -7.26
N VAL A 154 -6.54 -3.22 -7.56
CA VAL A 154 -6.77 -3.71 -8.94
C VAL A 154 -8.24 -3.91 -9.28
N GLY A 155 -9.14 -3.79 -8.29
CA GLY A 155 -10.56 -3.89 -8.53
C GLY A 155 -11.43 -3.96 -7.28
N ARG A 156 -12.66 -4.41 -7.50
CA ARG A 156 -13.68 -4.61 -6.45
C ARG A 156 -14.17 -6.05 -6.50
N LEU A 157 -14.40 -6.64 -5.34
CA LEU A 157 -15.06 -7.93 -5.25
C LEU A 157 -16.57 -7.69 -5.36
N SER A 158 -17.23 -8.34 -6.32
CA SER A 158 -18.69 -8.46 -6.34
C SER A 158 -19.08 -9.67 -5.54
N SER A 159 -20.03 -9.45 -4.62
CA SER A 159 -20.86 -10.48 -4.02
C SER A 159 -21.59 -11.29 -5.09
#